data_AF-A0A1I7WPF2-F1
#
_entry.id   AF-A0A1I7WPF2-F1
#
_cell.length_a   1.000
_cell.length_b   1.000
_cell.length_c   1.000
_cell.angle_alpha   90.00
_cell.angle_beta   90.00
_cell.angle_gamma   90.00
#
_symmetry.space_group_name_H-M   'P 1'
#
loop_
_entity.id
_entity.type
_entity.pdbx_description
1 polymer ?
#
loop_
_entity_poly.entity_id
_entity_poly.type
_entity_poly.pdbx_seq_one_letter_code
_entity_poly.pdbx_strand_id
1 'polypeptide(L)'
;MILLQDLLLLRAFSSLQMLLMVNHYALMETSLTRHHVKRRYEDGVSDGQMGMTMVVKRHNRRFITKDMGKLINCSPLTVVDTVVVDPIISEAYIQAHRALKGTAKAPLYRILLNEVNYTMDELQSIFIALCFGHEICSSPTSIPCAIYLADECAKRGKNLFQQLNLEHLFVLFSFKFPSFLLIILPTRIYILLYSHKQQ
;
A
#
# COMPACT_ATOMS: atom_id res chain seq x y z
N MET A 1 18.33 -34.36 14.60
CA MET A 1 17.14 -33.59 15.03
C MET A 1 17.54 -32.12 15.26
N ILE A 2 18.17 -31.48 14.26
CA ILE A 2 18.74 -30.11 14.36
C ILE A 2 18.27 -29.23 13.17
N LEU A 3 17.75 -29.83 12.10
CA LEU A 3 17.47 -29.13 10.84
C LEU A 3 16.27 -28.17 10.88
N LEU A 4 15.27 -28.35 11.76
CA LEU A 4 14.06 -27.53 11.73
C LEU A 4 14.26 -26.18 12.45
N GLN A 5 15.04 -26.18 13.54
CA GLN A 5 15.28 -25.01 14.37
C GLN A 5 16.24 -24.03 13.68
N ASP A 6 17.26 -24.55 13.00
CA ASP A 6 18.20 -23.73 12.23
C ASP A 6 17.57 -23.10 10.98
N LEU A 7 16.62 -23.79 10.32
CA LEU A 7 15.88 -23.24 9.18
C LEU A 7 14.90 -22.15 9.60
N LEU A 8 14.29 -22.28 10.78
CA LEU A 8 13.45 -21.25 11.40
C LEU A 8 14.29 -20.04 11.81
N LEU A 9 15.49 -20.25 12.36
CA LEU A 9 16.44 -19.18 12.70
C LEU A 9 16.94 -18.43 11.45
N LEU A 10 17.25 -19.12 10.35
CA LEU A 10 17.63 -18.49 9.07
C LEU A 10 16.48 -17.72 8.41
N ARG A 11 15.25 -18.24 8.48
CA ARG A 11 14.04 -17.47 8.09
C ARG A 11 13.79 -16.28 9.02
N ALA A 12 14.00 -16.44 10.32
CA ALA A 12 13.89 -15.37 11.30
C ALA A 12 14.95 -14.27 11.05
N PHE A 13 16.18 -14.64 10.71
CA PHE A 13 17.26 -13.68 10.45
C PHE A 13 17.01 -12.88 9.17
N SER A 14 16.61 -13.55 8.08
CA SER A 14 16.24 -12.90 6.82
C SER A 14 14.98 -12.04 6.94
N SER A 15 13.99 -12.45 7.75
CA SER A 15 12.80 -11.64 8.02
C SER A 15 13.08 -10.46 8.95
N LEU A 16 13.96 -10.59 9.95
CA LEU A 16 14.37 -9.50 10.82
C LEU A 16 15.16 -8.42 10.06
N GLN A 17 16.08 -8.82 9.18
CA GLN A 17 16.81 -7.89 8.33
C GLN A 17 15.89 -7.18 7.33
N MET A 18 14.90 -7.90 6.78
CA MET A 18 13.88 -7.31 5.92
C MET A 18 12.99 -6.33 6.70
N LEU A 19 12.59 -6.66 7.93
CA LEU A 19 11.81 -5.80 8.81
C LEU A 19 12.58 -4.52 9.16
N LEU A 20 13.85 -4.64 9.53
CA LEU A 20 14.74 -3.50 9.79
C LEU A 20 14.88 -2.60 8.57
N MET A 21 15.07 -3.17 7.38
CA MET A 21 15.14 -2.42 6.14
C MET A 21 13.83 -1.68 5.84
N VAL A 22 12.69 -2.35 5.99
CA VAL A 22 11.36 -1.76 5.75
C VAL A 22 11.07 -0.65 6.75
N ASN A 23 11.41 -0.84 8.02
CA ASN A 23 11.23 0.17 9.06
C ASN A 23 12.16 1.37 8.83
N HIS A 24 13.43 1.14 8.49
CA HIS A 24 14.37 2.22 8.19
C HIS A 24 13.91 3.02 6.96
N TYR A 25 13.45 2.34 5.92
CA TYR A 25 12.91 2.98 4.74
C TYR A 25 11.64 3.80 5.06
N ALA A 26 10.73 3.27 5.88
CA ALA A 26 9.55 4.00 6.33
C ALA A 26 9.91 5.27 7.11
N LEU A 27 10.90 5.20 8.01
CA LEU A 27 11.40 6.36 8.76
C LEU A 27 12.04 7.40 7.84
N MET A 28 12.78 6.97 6.82
CA MET A 28 13.40 7.87 5.85
C MET A 28 12.35 8.62 5.02
N GLU A 29 11.38 7.92 4.44
CA GLU A 29 10.32 8.53 3.62
C GLU A 29 9.42 9.47 4.44
N THR A 30 9.09 9.08 5.67
CA THR A 30 8.28 9.92 6.57
C THR A 30 9.02 11.19 6.98
N SER A 31 10.32 11.10 7.28
CA SER A 31 11.16 12.26 7.56
C SER A 31 11.25 13.22 6.37
N LEU A 32 11.47 12.69 5.17
CA LEU A 32 11.50 13.50 3.93
C LEU A 32 10.16 14.16 3.67
N THR A 33 9.06 13.43 3.85
CA THR A 33 7.72 13.96 3.63
C THR A 33 7.41 15.09 4.61
N ARG A 34 7.72 14.92 5.90
CA ARG A 34 7.58 16.00 6.90
C ARG A 34 8.40 17.22 6.54
N HIS A 35 9.66 17.02 6.15
CA HIS A 35 10.53 18.11 5.72
C HIS A 35 9.94 18.90 4.54
N HIS A 36 9.38 18.20 3.55
CA HIS A 36 8.71 18.85 2.42
C HIS A 36 7.42 19.57 2.81
N VAL A 37 6.61 19.01 3.72
CA VAL A 37 5.39 19.65 4.23
C VAL A 37 5.74 20.93 5.00
N LYS A 38 6.71 20.88 5.91
CA LYS A 38 7.19 22.05 6.67
C LYS A 38 7.78 23.14 5.79
N ARG A 39 8.45 22.79 4.68
CA ARG A 39 8.89 23.81 3.72
C ARG A 39 7.74 24.44 2.93
N ARG A 40 6.66 23.70 2.72
CA ARG A 40 5.57 24.08 1.82
C ARG A 40 4.53 24.95 2.52
N TYR A 41 4.29 24.68 3.80
CA TYR A 41 3.40 25.44 4.67
C TYR A 41 4.25 26.22 5.68
N GLU A 42 3.99 27.51 5.85
CA GLU A 42 4.75 28.41 6.75
C GLU A 42 4.87 27.87 8.19
N ASP A 43 5.83 28.40 8.96
CA ASP A 43 6.30 27.97 10.30
C ASP A 43 5.23 27.81 11.41
N GLY A 44 3.94 28.02 11.11
CA GLY A 44 2.81 27.84 12.02
C GLY A 44 2.09 26.50 11.96
N VAL A 45 2.42 25.59 11.04
CA VAL A 45 1.76 24.26 10.95
C VAL A 45 2.44 23.27 11.90
N SER A 46 1.69 22.83 12.92
CA SER A 46 2.10 21.74 13.82
C SER A 46 2.49 20.49 13.04
N ASP A 47 3.43 19.70 13.55
CA ASP A 47 3.75 18.37 13.00
C ASP A 47 2.46 17.51 12.96
N GLY A 48 1.82 17.44 11.80
CA GLY A 48 0.60 16.68 11.60
C GLY A 48 0.85 15.18 11.77
N GLN A 49 -0.15 14.46 12.29
CA GLN A 49 -0.07 13.01 12.41
C GLN A 49 -0.08 12.36 11.02
N MET A 50 0.79 11.36 10.83
CA MET A 50 0.91 10.66 9.55
C MET A 50 0.59 9.17 9.67
N GLY A 51 0.00 8.63 8.60
CA GLY A 51 -0.15 7.19 8.39
C GLY A 51 0.60 6.77 7.12
N MET A 52 1.37 5.69 7.20
CA MET A 52 2.06 5.09 6.05
C MET A 52 1.67 3.63 5.95
N THR A 53 1.11 3.25 4.80
CA THR A 53 0.73 1.88 4.50
C THR A 53 1.31 1.48 3.15
N MET A 54 1.87 0.27 3.09
CA MET A 54 2.34 -0.35 1.87
C MET A 54 1.28 -1.31 1.36
N VAL A 55 1.01 -1.26 0.05
CA VAL A 55 0.04 -2.14 -0.60
C VAL A 55 0.73 -3.01 -1.64
N VAL A 56 0.61 -4.33 -1.49
CA VAL A 56 1.22 -5.32 -2.39
C VAL A 56 0.11 -6.09 -3.11
N LYS A 57 -0.12 -5.74 -4.37
CA LYS A 57 -1.10 -6.43 -5.25
C LYS A 57 -0.56 -7.73 -5.86
N ARG A 58 0.77 -7.83 -6.04
CA ARG A 58 1.43 -8.96 -6.73
C ARG A 58 2.12 -9.88 -5.72
N HIS A 59 1.40 -10.87 -5.19
CA HIS A 59 1.89 -11.91 -4.27
C HIS A 59 1.32 -13.30 -4.64
N ASN A 60 1.78 -14.40 -4.07
CA ASN A 60 1.32 -15.74 -4.47
C ASN A 60 0.15 -16.31 -3.63
N ARG A 61 -0.55 -15.44 -2.88
CA ARG A 61 -1.67 -15.86 -2.01
C ARG A 61 -3.01 -15.62 -2.70
N ARG A 62 -3.94 -16.57 -2.53
CA ARG A 62 -5.29 -16.57 -3.10
C ARG A 62 -6.27 -17.03 -2.03
N PHE A 63 -7.42 -16.37 -1.96
CA PHE A 63 -8.50 -16.74 -1.04
C PHE A 63 -9.68 -17.25 -1.85
N ILE A 64 -10.20 -18.38 -1.43
CA ILE A 64 -11.27 -19.11 -2.12
C ILE A 64 -12.18 -19.63 -1.03
N THR A 65 -13.49 -19.49 -1.23
CA THR A 65 -14.51 -20.09 -0.36
C THR A 65 -15.20 -21.24 -1.08
N LYS A 66 -15.82 -22.14 -0.32
CA LYS A 66 -16.62 -23.24 -0.85
C LYS A 66 -18.09 -22.87 -0.73
N ASP A 67 -18.80 -22.92 -1.86
CA ASP A 67 -20.25 -22.74 -1.90
C ASP A 67 -20.87 -23.91 -2.66
N MET A 68 -21.77 -24.64 -2.00
CA MET A 68 -22.41 -25.87 -2.51
C MET A 68 -21.45 -26.84 -3.23
N GLY A 69 -20.27 -27.07 -2.65
CA GLY A 69 -19.26 -27.99 -3.20
C GLY A 69 -18.42 -27.42 -4.36
N LYS A 70 -18.70 -26.20 -4.82
CA LYS A 70 -17.90 -25.49 -5.83
C LYS A 70 -16.95 -24.50 -5.17
N LEU A 71 -15.73 -24.42 -5.72
CA LEU A 71 -14.74 -23.42 -5.33
C LEU A 71 -15.09 -22.09 -6.01
N ILE A 72 -15.37 -21.07 -5.20
CA ILE A 72 -15.71 -19.73 -5.68
C ILE A 72 -14.81 -18.67 -5.02
N ASN A 73 -14.69 -17.50 -5.65
CA ASN A 73 -14.00 -16.38 -5.03
C ASN A 73 -14.73 -15.95 -3.75
N CYS A 74 -13.97 -15.41 -2.80
CA CYS A 74 -14.55 -14.75 -1.63
C CYS A 74 -15.51 -13.62 -2.07
N SER A 75 -16.49 -13.32 -1.23
CA SER A 75 -17.37 -12.17 -1.44
C SER A 75 -16.56 -10.87 -1.54
N PRO A 76 -17.01 -9.87 -2.32
CA PRO A 76 -16.41 -8.54 -2.23
C PRO A 76 -16.50 -8.03 -0.78
N LEU A 77 -15.58 -7.14 -0.41
CA LEU A 77 -15.42 -6.61 0.94
C LEU A 77 -14.90 -7.63 1.97
N THR A 78 -14.42 -8.79 1.53
CA THR A 78 -13.77 -9.76 2.45
C THR A 78 -12.43 -9.20 2.93
N VAL A 79 -12.22 -9.22 4.24
CA VAL A 79 -10.94 -8.92 4.89
C VAL A 79 -10.42 -10.19 5.56
N VAL A 80 -9.12 -10.44 5.44
CA VAL A 80 -8.41 -11.52 6.12
C VAL A 80 -7.20 -10.94 6.84
N ASP A 81 -7.32 -10.77 8.15
CA ASP A 81 -6.34 -10.17 9.05
C ASP A 81 -5.88 -11.13 10.17
N THR A 82 -6.34 -12.39 10.13
CA THR A 82 -6.01 -13.43 11.11
C THR A 82 -5.36 -14.64 10.44
N VAL A 83 -4.55 -15.38 11.20
CA VAL A 83 -3.90 -16.67 10.87
C VAL A 83 -2.86 -16.64 9.75
N VAL A 84 -3.15 -16.00 8.63
CA VAL A 84 -2.30 -16.00 7.43
C VAL A 84 -1.46 -14.73 7.28
N VAL A 85 -1.58 -13.78 8.21
CA VAL A 85 -0.84 -12.51 8.22
C VAL A 85 0.44 -12.63 9.05
N ASP A 86 1.35 -11.67 8.91
CA ASP A 86 2.52 -11.57 9.78
C ASP A 86 2.09 -11.32 11.25
N PRO A 87 2.64 -12.07 12.23
CA PRO A 87 2.26 -11.90 13.64
C PRO A 87 2.92 -10.69 14.32
N ILE A 88 3.97 -10.12 13.71
CA ILE A 88 4.73 -8.99 14.26
C ILE A 88 4.27 -7.69 13.61
N ILE A 89 4.00 -7.71 12.31
CA ILE A 89 3.60 -6.53 11.55
C ILE A 89 2.10 -6.52 11.33
N SER A 90 1.44 -5.39 11.62
CA SER A 90 0.03 -5.18 11.33
C SER A 90 -0.25 -5.28 9.84
N GLU A 91 -0.95 -6.35 9.45
CA GLU A 91 -1.23 -6.72 8.07
C GLU A 91 -2.67 -7.17 7.87
N ALA A 92 -3.21 -6.91 6.69
CA ALA A 92 -4.50 -7.43 6.27
C ALA A 92 -4.55 -7.67 4.77
N TYR A 93 -5.17 -8.77 4.35
CA TYR A 93 -5.57 -9.00 2.97
C TYR A 93 -6.98 -8.47 2.75
N ILE A 94 -7.16 -7.58 1.76
CA ILE A 94 -8.46 -6.96 1.51
C ILE A 94 -8.91 -7.25 0.09
N GLN A 95 -10.07 -7.89 -0.07
CA GLN A 95 -10.71 -8.10 -1.36
C GLN A 95 -11.88 -7.14 -1.56
N ALA A 96 -11.61 -5.88 -1.89
CA ALA A 96 -12.66 -4.88 -2.10
C ALA A 96 -13.57 -5.15 -3.31
N HIS A 97 -13.06 -5.86 -4.33
CA HIS A 97 -13.70 -6.01 -5.63
C HIS A 97 -14.23 -7.42 -5.90
N ARG A 98 -15.20 -7.50 -6.82
CA ARG A 98 -15.60 -8.77 -7.43
C ARG A 98 -14.68 -9.08 -8.61
N ALA A 99 -14.07 -10.26 -8.63
CA ALA A 99 -13.30 -10.69 -9.80
C ALA A 99 -14.23 -10.99 -10.98
N LEU A 100 -14.07 -10.25 -12.08
CA LEU A 100 -14.84 -10.45 -13.31
C LEU A 100 -14.44 -11.75 -14.03
N LYS A 101 -13.15 -12.09 -14.00
CA LYS A 101 -12.61 -13.29 -14.65
C LYS A 101 -11.51 -13.91 -13.80
N GLY A 102 -11.55 -15.24 -13.68
CA GLY A 102 -10.57 -16.03 -12.94
C GLY A 102 -10.69 -15.88 -11.42
N THR A 103 -9.63 -16.25 -10.71
CA THR A 103 -9.57 -16.15 -9.25
C THR A 103 -9.23 -14.73 -8.82
N ALA A 104 -9.91 -14.22 -7.81
CA ALA A 104 -9.64 -12.92 -7.20
C ALA A 104 -8.28 -12.91 -6.50
N LYS A 105 -7.68 -11.72 -6.43
CA LYS A 105 -6.43 -11.49 -5.72
C LYS A 105 -6.64 -10.35 -4.74
N ALA A 106 -6.72 -10.66 -3.46
CA ALA A 106 -6.80 -9.68 -2.39
C ALA A 106 -5.40 -9.10 -2.15
N PRO A 107 -5.15 -7.80 -2.37
CA PRO A 107 -3.86 -7.21 -2.05
C PRO A 107 -3.55 -7.27 -0.56
N LEU A 108 -2.27 -7.38 -0.22
CA LEU A 108 -1.78 -7.24 1.14
C LEU A 108 -1.61 -5.76 1.48
N TYR A 109 -2.20 -5.33 2.57
CA TYR A 109 -1.97 -4.03 3.21
C TYR A 109 -1.09 -4.27 4.42
N ARG A 110 0.05 -3.57 4.48
CA ARG A 110 0.99 -3.61 5.60
C ARG A 110 1.13 -2.20 6.15
N ILE A 111 0.76 -2.02 7.41
CA ILE A 111 0.85 -0.72 8.08
C ILE A 111 2.27 -0.56 8.60
N LEU A 112 2.93 0.52 8.18
CA LEU A 112 4.32 0.83 8.52
C LEU A 112 4.41 1.93 9.58
N LEU A 113 3.50 2.90 9.50
CA LEU A 113 3.40 4.00 10.45
C LEU A 113 1.91 4.32 10.70
N ASN A 114 1.53 4.52 11.95
CA ASN A 114 0.19 4.92 12.35
C ASN A 114 0.26 5.87 13.54
N GLU A 115 0.52 7.15 13.30
CA GLU A 115 0.59 8.18 14.36
C GLU A 115 -0.77 8.73 14.75
N VAL A 116 -1.77 8.49 13.90
CA VAL A 116 -3.16 8.85 14.14
C VAL A 116 -3.80 7.91 15.18
N ASN A 117 -3.14 6.78 15.47
CA ASN A 117 -3.61 5.74 16.38
C ASN A 117 -4.98 5.15 15.99
N TYR A 118 -5.23 5.00 14.68
CA TYR A 118 -6.41 4.27 14.22
C TYR A 118 -6.32 2.79 14.54
N THR A 119 -7.46 2.20 14.86
CA THR A 119 -7.61 0.76 14.98
C THR A 119 -7.47 0.07 13.61
N MET A 120 -7.20 -1.24 13.63
CA MET A 120 -7.12 -2.02 12.39
C MET A 120 -8.43 -1.96 11.59
N ASP A 121 -9.58 -2.07 12.26
CA ASP A 121 -10.90 -2.06 11.63
C ASP A 121 -11.21 -0.72 10.96
N GLU A 122 -10.82 0.39 11.59
CA GLU A 122 -10.94 1.74 11.01
C GLU A 122 -10.08 1.87 9.76
N LEU A 123 -8.81 1.43 9.82
CA LEU A 123 -7.90 1.47 8.67
C LEU A 123 -8.42 0.60 7.52
N GLN A 124 -8.88 -0.61 7.80
CA GLN A 124 -9.47 -1.51 6.81
C GLN A 124 -10.69 -0.86 6.13
N SER A 125 -11.56 -0.22 6.91
CA SER A 125 -12.73 0.50 6.39
C SER A 125 -12.34 1.66 5.49
N ILE A 126 -11.34 2.46 5.88
CA ILE A 126 -10.80 3.54 5.06
C ILE A 126 -10.22 3.00 3.75
N PHE A 127 -9.41 1.94 3.80
CA PHE A 127 -8.81 1.34 2.60
C PHE A 127 -9.86 0.80 1.62
N ILE A 128 -10.92 0.20 2.15
CA ILE A 128 -12.06 -0.27 1.36
C ILE A 128 -12.76 0.94 0.71
N ALA A 129 -13.09 1.98 1.47
CA ALA A 129 -13.75 3.18 0.95
C ALA A 129 -12.97 3.82 -0.20
N LEU A 130 -11.64 3.88 -0.09
CA LEU A 130 -10.77 4.43 -1.14
C LEU A 130 -10.74 3.59 -2.42
N CYS A 131 -11.12 2.30 -2.37
CA CYS A 131 -11.28 1.47 -3.57
C CYS A 131 -12.53 1.83 -4.38
N PHE A 132 -13.50 2.52 -3.80
CA PHE A 132 -14.70 3.01 -4.50
C PHE A 132 -14.49 4.37 -5.18
N GLY A 133 -13.36 5.05 -4.92
CA GLY A 133 -13.08 6.38 -5.46
C GLY A 133 -12.65 6.43 -6.92
N HIS A 134 -12.84 5.37 -7.71
CA HIS A 134 -12.42 5.33 -9.11
C HIS A 134 -13.49 5.94 -10.03
N GLU A 135 -13.23 7.13 -10.57
CA GLU A 135 -14.22 7.93 -11.32
C GLU A 135 -14.70 7.28 -12.62
N ILE A 136 -13.92 6.37 -13.21
CA ILE A 136 -14.22 5.76 -14.51
C ILE A 136 -15.02 4.45 -14.35
N CYS A 137 -14.99 3.83 -13.17
CA CYS A 137 -15.57 2.50 -12.98
C CYS A 137 -16.62 2.53 -11.86
N SER A 138 -17.83 2.07 -12.15
CA SER A 138 -18.92 1.96 -11.18
C SER A 138 -18.75 0.82 -10.15
N SER A 139 -17.66 0.05 -10.26
CA SER A 139 -17.33 -1.07 -9.38
C SER A 139 -16.01 -0.80 -8.67
N PRO A 140 -15.85 -1.22 -7.39
CA PRO A 140 -14.63 -0.97 -6.64
C PRO A 140 -13.42 -1.61 -7.31
N THR A 141 -12.29 -0.91 -7.27
CA THR A 141 -11.02 -1.42 -7.76
C THR A 141 -10.35 -2.33 -6.74
N SER A 142 -9.38 -3.14 -7.17
CA SER A 142 -8.69 -4.06 -6.26
C SER A 142 -7.81 -3.37 -5.22
N ILE A 143 -7.30 -2.20 -5.58
CA ILE A 143 -6.40 -1.35 -4.79
C ILE A 143 -7.04 0.04 -4.75
N PRO A 144 -6.66 0.89 -3.78
CA PRO A 144 -7.26 2.22 -3.64
C PRO A 144 -6.98 3.07 -4.88
N CYS A 145 -7.91 3.97 -5.22
CA CYS A 145 -7.86 4.76 -6.45
C CYS A 145 -6.55 5.54 -6.60
N ALA A 146 -6.06 6.17 -5.53
CA ALA A 146 -4.82 6.94 -5.57
C ALA A 146 -3.57 6.10 -5.90
N ILE A 147 -3.50 4.82 -5.47
CA ILE A 147 -2.41 3.89 -5.85
C ILE A 147 -2.56 3.57 -7.34
N TYR A 148 -3.79 3.29 -7.76
CA TYR A 148 -4.06 2.94 -9.15
C TYR A 148 -3.63 4.07 -10.11
N LEU A 149 -4.01 5.31 -9.79
CA LEU A 149 -3.61 6.49 -10.56
C LEU A 149 -2.10 6.69 -10.58
N ALA A 150 -1.43 6.47 -9.44
CA ALA A 150 0.03 6.47 -9.39
C ALA A 150 0.65 5.43 -10.35
N ASP A 151 0.15 4.20 -10.35
CA ASP A 151 0.64 3.14 -11.25
C ASP A 151 0.52 3.59 -12.72
N GLU A 152 -0.61 4.17 -13.09
CA GLU A 152 -0.85 4.67 -14.45
C GLU A 152 0.05 5.86 -14.80
N CYS A 153 0.27 6.80 -13.88
CA CYS A 153 1.22 7.90 -14.06
C CYS A 153 2.65 7.40 -14.28
N ALA A 154 3.12 6.43 -13.48
CA ALA A 154 4.45 5.85 -13.67
C ALA A 154 4.57 5.01 -14.94
N LYS A 155 3.54 4.26 -15.33
CA LYS A 155 3.51 3.56 -16.62
C LYS A 155 3.65 4.54 -17.79
N ARG A 156 2.88 5.64 -17.76
CA ARG A 156 2.98 6.70 -18.76
C ARG A 156 4.36 7.34 -18.78
N GLY A 157 4.92 7.68 -17.62
CA GLY A 157 6.26 8.23 -17.49
C GLY A 157 7.33 7.28 -18.05
N LYS A 158 7.25 5.99 -17.74
CA LYS A 158 8.14 4.96 -18.30
C LYS A 158 8.04 4.88 -19.83
N ASN A 159 6.82 4.84 -20.37
CA ASN A 159 6.62 4.74 -21.82
C ASN A 159 7.17 5.98 -22.53
N LEU A 160 6.93 7.18 -21.99
CA LEU A 160 7.48 8.42 -22.53
C LEU A 160 9.01 8.41 -22.48
N PHE A 161 9.59 7.99 -21.36
CA PHE A 161 11.04 7.88 -21.21
C PHE A 161 11.66 6.95 -22.25
N GLN A 162 11.04 5.79 -22.49
CA GLN A 162 11.47 4.83 -23.53
C GLN A 162 11.34 5.41 -24.94
N GLN A 163 10.27 6.16 -25.24
CA GLN A 163 10.07 6.79 -26.55
C GLN A 163 11.09 7.89 -26.84
N LEU A 164 11.54 8.61 -25.81
CA LEU A 164 12.53 9.67 -25.95
C LEU A 164 13.97 9.13 -26.08
N ASN A 165 14.18 7.81 -25.97
CA ASN A 165 15.50 7.15 -26.08
C ASN A 165 16.57 7.79 -25.19
N LEU A 166 16.15 8.35 -24.04
CA LEU A 166 17.02 9.04 -23.11
C LEU A 166 17.79 8.02 -22.27
N GLU A 167 18.81 7.38 -22.83
CA GLU A 167 19.76 6.52 -22.09
C GLU A 167 20.47 7.27 -20.94
N HIS A 168 20.35 8.59 -20.85
CA HIS A 168 21.16 9.43 -19.95
C HIS A 168 20.42 10.35 -18.97
N LEU A 169 19.08 10.31 -18.83
CA LEU A 169 18.39 11.22 -17.88
C LEU A 169 17.58 10.48 -16.80
N PHE A 170 18.09 10.48 -15.57
CA PHE A 170 17.34 10.07 -14.38
C PHE A 170 16.21 11.09 -14.11
N VAL A 171 14.95 10.74 -14.38
CA VAL A 171 13.80 11.64 -14.14
C VAL A 171 13.05 11.21 -12.87
N LEU A 172 13.16 12.01 -11.81
CA LEU A 172 12.29 11.99 -10.64
C LEU A 172 11.00 12.75 -10.98
N PHE A 173 9.86 12.08 -11.03
CA PHE A 173 8.55 12.74 -11.18
C PHE A 173 7.92 12.95 -9.80
N SER A 174 7.73 14.23 -9.43
CA SER A 174 6.90 14.65 -8.30
C SER A 174 5.63 15.29 -8.84
N PHE A 175 4.47 14.66 -8.65
CA PHE A 175 3.16 15.27 -8.98
C PHE A 175 2.63 16.04 -7.76
N LYS A 176 2.22 17.30 -7.98
CA LYS A 176 1.69 18.21 -6.95
C LYS A 176 0.20 18.44 -7.21
N PHE A 177 -0.66 18.03 -6.30
CA PHE A 177 -2.09 18.38 -6.26
C PHE A 177 -2.43 19.08 -4.93
N PRO A 178 -3.50 19.89 -4.87
CA PRO A 178 -3.76 20.79 -3.73
C PRO A 178 -4.07 20.07 -2.40
N SER A 179 -4.40 18.77 -2.41
CA SER A 179 -4.79 18.03 -1.20
C SER A 179 -4.10 16.67 -1.01
N PHE A 180 -3.23 16.25 -1.94
CA PHE A 180 -2.60 14.92 -1.92
C PHE A 180 -1.18 14.98 -2.50
N LEU A 181 -0.23 14.32 -1.82
CA LEU A 181 1.14 14.10 -2.33
C LEU A 181 1.30 12.63 -2.73
N LEU A 182 1.64 12.40 -3.99
CA LEU A 182 1.82 11.07 -4.56
C LEU A 182 3.26 10.92 -5.04
N ILE A 183 4.04 10.08 -4.35
CA ILE A 183 5.41 9.75 -4.71
C ILE A 183 5.39 8.36 -5.35
N ILE A 184 5.86 8.27 -6.59
CA ILE A 184 5.89 7.00 -7.34
C ILE A 184 7.34 6.62 -7.58
N LEU A 185 7.78 5.56 -6.90
CA LEU A 185 9.06 4.91 -7.18
C LEU A 185 8.82 3.70 -8.11
N PRO A 186 9.81 3.31 -8.93
CA PRO A 186 9.64 2.33 -10.00
C PRO A 186 9.19 0.92 -9.56
N THR A 187 9.18 0.61 -8.26
CA THR A 187 8.82 -0.72 -7.74
C THR A 187 7.73 -0.73 -6.66
N ARG A 188 7.34 0.43 -6.09
CA ARG A 188 6.32 0.51 -5.03
C ARG A 188 5.56 1.84 -5.11
N ILE A 189 4.26 1.75 -4.90
CA ILE A 189 3.35 2.90 -4.91
C ILE A 189 2.90 3.16 -3.47
N TYR A 190 3.07 4.40 -3.01
CA TYR A 190 2.66 4.85 -1.69
C TYR A 190 1.46 5.80 -1.82
N ILE A 191 0.39 5.58 -1.05
CA ILE A 191 -0.65 6.58 -0.81
C ILE A 191 -0.39 7.20 0.55
N LEU A 192 -0.28 8.52 0.58
CA LEU A 192 -0.35 9.32 1.79
C LEU A 192 -1.76 9.93 1.88
N LEU A 193 -2.49 9.56 2.94
CA LEU A 193 -3.75 10.22 3.30
C LEU A 193 -3.43 11.27 4.37
N TYR A 194 -3.75 12.54 4.09
CA TYR A 194 -3.67 13.62 5.06
C TYR A 194 -5.11 14.01 5.46
N SER A 195 -5.41 14.02 6.76
CA SER A 195 -6.70 14.47 7.30
C SER A 195 -6.49 15.77 8.05
N HIS A 196 -7.12 16.84 7.58
CA HIS A 196 -7.12 18.15 8.24
C HIS A 196 -8.35 18.24 9.17
N LYS A 197 -8.17 18.20 10.50
CA LYS A 197 -9.23 18.64 11.42
C LYS A 197 -9.23 20.16 11.44
N GLN A 198 -10.28 20.78 10.94
CA GLN A 198 -10.56 22.20 11.18
C GLN A 198 -11.14 22.35 12.59
N GLN A 199 -10.51 23.22 13.38
CA GLN A 199 -11.15 23.91 14.50
C GLN A 199 -11.46 25.33 14.06
#